data_AF-F6XI54-F1
#
_entry.id   AF-F6XI54-F1
#
_cell.length_a   1.000
_cell.length_b   1.000
_cell.length_c   1.000
_cell.angle_alpha   90.00
_cell.angle_beta   90.00
_cell.angle_gamma   90.00
#
_symmetry.space_group_name_H-M   'P 1'
#
loop_
_entity.id
_entity.type
_entity.pdbx_description
1 polymer ?
#
loop_
_entity_poly.entity_id
_entity_poly.type
_entity_poly.pdbx_seq_one_letter_code
_entity_poly.pdbx_strand_id
1 'polypeptide(L)'
;MYMHYHTDASIPSNGFRFRFSISASASPSCDQLTIGGGPGSGFITSPGYPTSYPHHADCRYRIDAGRSDRPITLTFTAFHLEDHSHCIYDYIEIRNGSEGNWSPTARKYCGTTTPAPLVIIGQRYVYIRFLSDVSVSGNGFQIQYNISDNSAPLPCTSTFNVRYTVHTSPLYYTPGYPNHSPHSLDCSYRINTPSGSDLIRVNFQHFNLERHTDCQYDYVAVYEGPNASSRLIGKYCGTNTSFMVTGRAPNMFIHYHTDDTVPSSGFRFMFRTWVRPASTPASCDQLSLGGGTGIGYITSPNYPNPYPGLSDCRYRINAGNSNRMITLQFLSFNVEFDANCNHDYVDVRLGGSGNWSPTSRRYCGVHLPTTQTITGVQYVYIRFLSDQSVYRPGFRLKYIISEPTLCNQLNLGGAPGSNGLIKSPGYPNNYPENIACNYSVSSSPPNNPVCLQFLDFNLHSQPQCPSEYVEIYDSCQPSASSVGKYCDTAPPYLSCLLGCIAMRFKTGLVTGIATTGFNVRYNVTGTHYPSSGEITSPSYPVLYPSNAENNYVIKPPGATRISLSFMDFNLQGSEPSCAFDSLTIKRGSESGTQLAKYCGEKRAFARFFDESQLTLVFRSDGSINRPGFRCRFNSVN
;
A
#
# COMPACT_ATOMS: atom_id res chain seq x y z
N MET A 1 31.66 -36.86 34.38
CA MET A 1 31.25 -37.29 33.02
C MET A 1 31.65 -38.75 32.86
N TYR A 2 30.72 -39.62 32.44
CA TYR A 2 31.00 -41.02 32.10
C TYR A 2 30.72 -41.21 30.61
N MET A 3 31.68 -41.71 29.85
CA MET A 3 31.52 -42.02 28.43
C MET A 3 31.74 -43.51 28.22
N HIS A 4 30.79 -44.16 27.55
CA HIS A 4 30.86 -45.56 27.17
C HIS A 4 30.74 -45.67 25.65
N TYR A 5 31.79 -46.17 25.01
CA TYR A 5 31.87 -46.34 23.55
C TYR A 5 31.86 -47.84 23.23
N HIS A 6 30.94 -48.25 22.37
CA HIS A 6 30.75 -49.64 21.97
C HIS A 6 30.75 -49.75 20.44
N THR A 7 31.39 -50.78 19.91
CA THR A 7 31.48 -51.05 18.47
C THR A 7 31.08 -52.49 18.15
N ASP A 8 30.94 -52.82 16.87
CA ASP A 8 30.81 -54.20 16.39
C ASP A 8 32.06 -54.63 15.59
N ALA A 9 32.03 -55.84 15.03
CA ALA A 9 33.17 -56.47 14.35
C ALA A 9 33.24 -56.19 12.84
N SER A 10 32.41 -55.29 12.30
CA SER A 10 32.19 -55.23 10.85
C SER A 10 33.22 -54.39 10.09
N ILE A 11 33.41 -53.10 10.42
CA ILE A 11 34.33 -52.20 9.70
C ILE A 11 34.94 -51.14 10.64
N PRO A 12 36.28 -51.06 10.79
CA PRO A 12 36.92 -49.99 11.55
C PRO A 12 37.09 -48.69 10.73
N SER A 13 37.09 -47.54 11.42
CA SER A 13 37.34 -46.21 10.84
C SER A 13 38.09 -45.30 11.83
N ASN A 14 38.40 -44.07 11.44
CA ASN A 14 39.24 -43.10 12.16
C ASN A 14 38.58 -42.49 13.42
N GLY A 15 37.89 -43.30 14.25
CA GLY A 15 37.42 -42.97 15.60
C GLY A 15 36.85 -41.56 15.81
N PHE A 16 37.05 -41.00 17.00
CA PHE A 16 36.81 -39.57 17.27
C PHE A 16 37.84 -39.00 18.24
N ARG A 17 38.13 -37.71 18.13
CA ARG A 17 38.96 -36.96 19.08
C ARG A 17 38.07 -36.01 19.87
N PHE A 18 38.00 -36.21 21.18
CA PHE A 18 37.27 -35.35 22.11
C PHE A 18 38.24 -34.43 22.86
N ARG A 19 37.95 -33.13 22.89
CA ARG A 19 38.65 -32.16 23.76
C ARG A 19 37.61 -31.50 24.66
N PHE A 20 37.92 -31.42 25.95
CA PHE A 20 37.14 -30.65 26.91
C PHE A 20 38.07 -29.69 27.68
N SER A 21 37.50 -28.61 28.16
CA SER A 21 38.15 -27.67 29.07
C SER A 21 37.21 -27.40 30.23
N ILE A 22 37.74 -27.38 31.45
CA ILE A 22 36.99 -26.98 32.65
C ILE A 22 37.40 -25.54 32.95
N SER A 23 36.47 -24.59 32.92
CA SER A 23 36.71 -23.23 33.39
C SER A 23 36.32 -23.12 34.86
N ALA A 24 37.30 -22.92 35.73
CA ALA A 24 37.09 -22.58 37.14
C ALA A 24 36.74 -21.08 37.26
N SER A 25 35.60 -20.69 36.72
CA SER A 25 34.94 -19.45 37.11
C SER A 25 33.56 -19.85 37.59
N ALA A 26 33.24 -19.51 38.83
CA ALA A 26 31.89 -19.61 39.37
C ALA A 26 30.96 -18.68 38.58
N SER A 27 30.55 -19.11 37.38
CA SER A 27 29.40 -18.55 36.68
C SER A 27 28.14 -19.14 37.34
N PRO A 28 27.04 -18.38 37.49
CA PRO A 28 25.86 -18.88 38.18
C PRO A 28 25.37 -20.19 37.53
N SER A 29 24.69 -21.03 38.31
CA SER A 29 24.16 -22.35 37.99
C SER A 29 23.11 -22.41 36.85
N CYS A 30 23.17 -21.49 35.89
CA CYS A 30 22.16 -21.21 34.86
C CYS A 30 22.68 -21.35 33.42
N ASP A 31 23.96 -21.69 33.21
CA ASP A 31 24.57 -21.73 31.88
C ASP A 31 24.39 -23.10 31.20
N GLN A 32 23.86 -23.10 29.97
CA GLN A 32 23.51 -24.28 29.14
C GLN A 32 22.43 -25.24 29.67
N LEU A 33 21.41 -24.73 30.38
CA LEU A 33 20.30 -25.57 30.83
C LEU A 33 19.37 -25.94 29.66
N THR A 34 19.33 -27.22 29.28
CA THR A 34 18.30 -27.74 28.36
C THR A 34 17.08 -28.19 29.16
N ILE A 35 15.91 -27.70 28.78
CA ILE A 35 14.64 -27.87 29.47
C ILE A 35 13.61 -28.40 28.46
N GLY A 36 12.72 -29.31 28.88
CA GLY A 36 11.72 -29.91 28.01
C GLY A 36 12.10 -31.32 27.53
N GLY A 37 11.87 -31.60 26.24
CA GLY A 37 11.99 -32.94 25.63
C GLY A 37 10.64 -33.55 25.22
N GLY A 38 9.54 -32.82 25.38
CA GLY A 38 8.18 -33.27 25.10
C GLY A 38 7.13 -32.28 25.58
N PRO A 39 5.83 -32.60 25.51
CA PRO A 39 4.77 -31.76 26.05
C PRO A 39 4.94 -31.61 27.56
N GLY A 40 4.66 -30.42 28.08
CA GLY A 40 4.84 -30.12 29.50
C GLY A 40 5.08 -28.65 29.75
N SER A 41 5.06 -28.27 31.03
CA SER A 41 5.28 -26.89 31.45
C SER A 41 6.32 -26.81 32.56
N GLY A 42 6.84 -25.62 32.79
CA GLY A 42 7.80 -25.34 33.85
C GLY A 42 8.16 -23.86 33.91
N PHE A 43 9.18 -23.54 34.71
CA PHE A 43 9.59 -22.16 34.94
C PHE A 43 11.08 -21.95 34.66
N ILE A 44 11.41 -20.79 34.12
CA ILE A 44 12.77 -20.27 33.96
C ILE A 44 12.85 -18.97 34.74
N THR A 45 13.79 -18.88 35.67
CA THR A 45 13.99 -17.70 36.51
C THR A 45 15.40 -17.14 36.35
N SER A 46 15.55 -15.84 36.52
CA SER A 46 16.86 -15.22 36.68
C SER A 46 17.56 -15.76 37.94
N PRO A 47 18.91 -15.74 37.99
CA PRO A 47 19.64 -16.08 39.20
C PRO A 47 19.22 -15.19 40.35
N GLY A 48 19.00 -15.76 41.54
CA GLY A 48 18.59 -15.01 42.73
C GLY A 48 17.09 -14.68 42.82
N TYR A 49 16.28 -14.93 41.80
CA TYR A 49 14.82 -14.67 41.85
C TYR A 49 14.18 -15.36 43.07
N PRO A 50 13.29 -14.68 43.85
CA PRO A 50 12.66 -13.38 43.59
C PRO A 50 13.44 -12.15 44.08
N THR A 51 14.68 -12.32 44.54
CA THR A 51 15.58 -11.21 44.91
C THR A 51 16.37 -10.68 43.70
N SER A 52 17.22 -9.67 43.92
CA SER A 52 17.98 -9.06 42.83
C SER A 52 18.92 -10.03 42.14
N TYR A 53 18.99 -9.97 40.80
CA TYR A 53 19.95 -10.76 40.03
C TYR A 53 21.38 -10.19 40.19
N PRO A 54 22.43 -11.03 40.04
CA PRO A 54 23.81 -10.58 40.11
C PRO A 54 24.20 -9.76 38.88
N HIS A 55 25.14 -8.83 39.05
CA HIS A 55 25.86 -8.19 37.96
C HIS A 55 26.69 -9.23 37.18
N HIS A 56 26.99 -8.95 35.91
CA HIS A 56 27.77 -9.82 35.02
C HIS A 56 27.22 -11.23 34.80
N ALA A 57 25.91 -11.42 34.94
CA ALA A 57 25.26 -12.68 34.63
C ALA A 57 25.30 -12.93 33.10
N ASP A 58 25.64 -14.14 32.68
CA ASP A 58 25.43 -14.64 31.32
C ASP A 58 24.78 -16.03 31.43
N CYS A 59 23.45 -16.05 31.51
CA CYS A 59 22.67 -17.28 31.62
C CYS A 59 22.11 -17.68 30.27
N ARG A 60 22.20 -18.97 29.93
CA ARG A 60 21.75 -19.50 28.65
C ARG A 60 20.86 -20.72 28.86
N TYR A 61 19.63 -20.62 28.37
CA TYR A 61 18.62 -21.67 28.44
C TYR A 61 18.23 -22.13 27.03
N ARG A 62 17.89 -23.42 26.90
CA ARG A 62 17.36 -24.01 25.67
C ARG A 62 16.10 -24.80 26.00
N ILE A 63 14.99 -24.45 25.37
CA ILE A 63 13.74 -25.23 25.44
C ILE A 63 13.70 -26.16 24.21
N ASP A 64 13.56 -27.47 24.43
CA ASP A 64 13.34 -28.47 23.39
C ASP A 64 11.86 -28.91 23.41
N ALA A 65 11.12 -28.58 22.35
CA ALA A 65 9.73 -29.04 22.17
C ALA A 65 9.63 -30.54 21.83
N GLY A 66 10.76 -31.20 21.55
CA GLY A 66 10.86 -32.57 21.07
C GLY A 66 10.58 -32.71 19.57
N ARG A 67 9.66 -31.90 19.02
CA ARG A 67 9.34 -31.79 17.59
C ARG A 67 9.02 -30.34 17.21
N SER A 68 9.20 -29.99 15.95
CA SER A 68 9.04 -28.60 15.47
C SER A 68 7.60 -28.13 15.31
N ASP A 69 6.65 -29.06 15.27
CA ASP A 69 5.22 -28.80 15.12
C ASP A 69 4.55 -28.41 16.44
N ARG A 70 5.16 -28.68 17.59
CA ARG A 70 4.60 -28.35 18.90
C ARG A 70 4.83 -26.88 19.25
N PRO A 71 3.78 -26.13 19.63
CA PRO A 71 3.93 -24.74 20.01
C PRO A 71 4.53 -24.63 21.42
N ILE A 72 5.44 -23.66 21.56
CA ILE A 72 6.04 -23.27 22.82
C ILE A 72 5.46 -21.91 23.21
N THR A 73 4.70 -21.87 24.31
CA THR A 73 4.20 -20.62 24.89
C THR A 73 5.11 -20.19 26.03
N LEU A 74 5.63 -18.96 25.98
CA LEU A 74 6.39 -18.32 27.05
C LEU A 74 5.57 -17.20 27.66
N THR A 75 5.25 -17.30 28.94
CA THR A 75 4.49 -16.30 29.70
C THR A 75 5.37 -15.71 30.78
N PHE A 76 5.61 -14.41 30.73
CA PHE A 76 6.34 -13.70 31.79
C PHE A 76 5.40 -13.45 32.97
N THR A 77 5.61 -14.15 34.08
CA THR A 77 4.86 -13.97 35.33
C THR A 77 5.49 -12.89 36.21
N ALA A 78 6.78 -12.61 36.03
CA ALA A 78 7.49 -11.48 36.65
C ALA A 78 8.58 -10.94 35.71
N PHE A 79 8.78 -9.63 35.68
CA PHE A 79 9.83 -9.01 34.85
C PHE A 79 10.25 -7.64 35.40
N HIS A 80 11.50 -7.54 35.86
CA HIS A 80 12.12 -6.33 36.36
C HIS A 80 13.64 -6.38 36.10
N LEU A 81 14.05 -5.81 34.98
CA LEU A 81 15.45 -5.59 34.60
C LEU A 81 15.75 -4.09 34.54
N GLU A 82 17.02 -3.71 34.48
CA GLU A 82 17.43 -2.35 34.15
C GLU A 82 16.82 -1.91 32.81
N ASP A 83 16.35 -0.66 32.73
CA ASP A 83 15.66 -0.13 31.55
C ASP A 83 16.61 0.63 30.63
N HIS A 84 16.46 0.42 29.32
CA HIS A 84 17.20 1.16 28.30
C HIS A 84 16.44 1.14 26.97
N SER A 85 16.47 2.24 26.21
CA SER A 85 15.75 2.41 24.94
C SER A 85 16.06 1.33 23.87
N HIS A 86 17.26 0.75 23.94
CA HIS A 86 17.73 -0.31 23.05
C HIS A 86 18.13 -1.61 23.78
N CYS A 87 17.83 -1.74 25.08
CA CYS A 87 18.20 -2.91 25.90
C CYS A 87 19.67 -3.33 25.75
N ILE A 88 20.59 -2.38 25.98
CA ILE A 88 22.05 -2.62 25.83
C ILE A 88 22.75 -2.94 27.16
N TYR A 89 22.12 -2.61 28.29
CA TYR A 89 22.59 -2.96 29.64
C TYR A 89 22.10 -4.36 29.99
N ASP A 90 21.13 -4.48 30.89
CA ASP A 90 20.51 -5.75 31.24
C ASP A 90 19.40 -6.13 30.27
N TYR A 91 19.44 -7.36 29.74
CA TYR A 91 18.39 -7.83 28.84
C TYR A 91 18.21 -9.34 28.87
N ILE A 92 16.99 -9.76 28.55
CA ILE A 92 16.71 -11.12 28.11
C ILE A 92 16.53 -11.14 26.60
N GLU A 93 17.18 -12.09 25.95
CA GLU A 93 17.15 -12.30 24.52
C GLU A 93 16.54 -13.66 24.21
N ILE A 94 15.50 -13.69 23.39
CA ILE A 94 14.81 -14.91 22.95
C ILE A 94 15.01 -15.07 21.45
N ARG A 95 15.51 -16.24 21.04
CA ARG A 95 15.82 -16.58 19.66
C ARG A 95 15.17 -17.90 19.28
N ASN A 96 14.65 -17.95 18.06
CA ASN A 96 14.40 -19.22 17.39
C ASN A 96 15.75 -19.84 16.98
N GLY A 97 15.84 -21.15 16.80
CA GLY A 97 17.08 -21.72 16.28
C GLY A 97 16.96 -23.16 15.81
N SER A 98 17.92 -23.55 14.97
CA SER A 98 18.18 -24.93 14.60
C SER A 98 19.22 -25.54 15.55
N GLU A 99 19.48 -26.84 15.39
CA GLU A 99 20.48 -27.54 16.20
C GLU A 99 21.86 -26.91 16.03
N GLY A 100 22.41 -26.37 17.13
CA GLY A 100 23.78 -25.83 17.16
C GLY A 100 23.98 -24.42 16.61
N ASN A 101 22.95 -23.72 16.13
CA ASN A 101 23.10 -22.37 15.56
C ASN A 101 22.06 -21.36 16.07
N TRP A 102 22.54 -20.20 16.52
CA TRP A 102 21.71 -19.09 16.99
C TRP A 102 21.14 -18.36 15.77
N SER A 103 19.81 -18.25 15.64
CA SER A 103 19.22 -17.46 14.55
C SER A 103 19.66 -15.99 14.65
N PRO A 104 19.91 -15.29 13.53
CA PRO A 104 20.24 -13.87 13.51
C PRO A 104 19.08 -12.97 13.97
N THR A 105 17.83 -13.45 13.93
CA THR A 105 16.68 -12.69 14.43
C THR A 105 16.45 -12.96 15.92
N ALA A 106 16.71 -11.94 16.75
CA ALA A 106 16.59 -12.03 18.20
C ALA A 106 15.58 -11.02 18.75
N ARG A 107 14.81 -11.43 19.77
CA ARG A 107 13.88 -10.57 20.52
C ARG A 107 14.56 -10.19 21.84
N LYS A 108 14.87 -8.91 22.05
CA LYS A 108 15.45 -8.42 23.31
C LYS A 108 14.40 -7.69 24.15
N TYR A 109 14.41 -7.93 25.45
CA TYR A 109 13.51 -7.30 26.43
C TYR A 109 14.31 -6.80 27.64
N CYS A 110 13.96 -5.63 28.16
CA CYS A 110 14.55 -4.99 29.33
C CYS A 110 13.50 -4.08 30.01
N GLY A 111 13.85 -3.49 31.16
CA GLY A 111 12.96 -2.63 31.95
C GLY A 111 11.94 -3.39 32.80
N THR A 112 10.83 -2.72 33.12
CA THR A 112 9.82 -3.18 34.10
C THR A 112 8.48 -3.61 33.50
N THR A 113 8.31 -3.43 32.19
CA THR A 113 7.06 -3.83 31.52
C THR A 113 7.14 -5.30 31.15
N THR A 114 6.25 -6.12 31.70
CA THR A 114 6.16 -7.55 31.38
C THR A 114 5.92 -7.75 29.88
N PRO A 115 6.80 -8.51 29.17
CA PRO A 115 6.56 -8.84 27.78
C PRO A 115 5.27 -9.65 27.60
N ALA A 116 4.57 -9.44 26.48
CA ALA A 116 3.41 -10.26 26.16
C ALA A 116 3.79 -11.73 25.94
N PRO A 117 2.85 -12.66 26.18
CA PRO A 117 3.09 -14.07 25.94
C PRO A 117 3.59 -14.31 24.51
N LEU A 118 4.66 -15.09 24.40
CA LEU A 118 5.27 -15.44 23.12
C LEU A 118 4.84 -16.85 22.75
N VAL A 119 4.21 -17.01 21.59
CA VAL A 119 3.92 -18.32 21.02
C VAL A 119 4.89 -18.57 19.87
N ILE A 120 5.72 -19.59 20.02
CA ILE A 120 6.73 -19.99 19.04
C ILE A 120 6.28 -21.30 18.41
N ILE A 121 6.20 -21.34 17.07
CA ILE A 121 5.64 -22.44 16.28
C ILE A 121 6.58 -22.72 15.11
N GLY A 122 6.64 -23.96 14.66
CA GLY A 122 7.51 -24.37 13.55
C GLY A 122 8.98 -24.44 13.94
N GLN A 123 9.28 -24.47 15.24
CA GLN A 123 10.64 -24.50 15.80
C GLN A 123 10.71 -25.58 16.86
N ARG A 124 11.72 -26.45 16.75
CA ARG A 124 11.98 -27.45 17.80
C ARG A 124 12.65 -26.82 19.02
N TYR A 125 13.57 -25.88 18.78
CA TYR A 125 14.39 -25.28 19.82
C TYR A 125 14.13 -23.78 19.96
N VAL A 126 14.06 -23.33 21.22
CA VAL A 126 14.04 -21.92 21.59
C VAL A 126 15.20 -21.64 22.52
N TYR A 127 16.00 -20.64 22.18
CA TYR A 127 17.15 -20.23 22.96
C TYR A 127 16.84 -18.93 23.70
N ILE A 128 17.17 -18.90 24.99
CA ILE A 128 16.97 -17.75 25.86
C ILE A 128 18.31 -17.41 26.48
N ARG A 129 18.75 -16.15 26.37
CA ARG A 129 19.95 -15.65 27.03
C ARG A 129 19.60 -14.47 27.92
N PHE A 130 19.96 -14.52 29.19
CA PHE A 130 19.92 -13.36 30.08
C PHE A 130 21.33 -12.84 30.27
N LEU A 131 21.53 -11.54 30.03
CA LEU A 131 22.79 -10.85 30.23
C LEU A 131 22.58 -9.66 31.15
N SER A 132 23.44 -9.50 32.17
CA SER A 132 23.51 -8.29 32.99
C SER A 132 24.88 -7.63 32.94
N ASP A 133 24.92 -6.32 33.15
CA ASP A 133 26.15 -5.52 33.09
C ASP A 133 26.83 -5.37 34.47
N VAL A 134 27.71 -4.36 34.64
CA VAL A 134 28.49 -4.11 35.86
C VAL A 134 27.67 -3.55 37.03
N SER A 135 26.48 -3.01 36.80
CA SER A 135 25.77 -2.17 37.78
C SER A 135 24.26 -2.17 37.58
N VAL A 136 23.50 -1.73 38.59
CA VAL A 136 22.02 -1.71 38.59
C VAL A 136 21.42 -3.13 38.49
N SER A 137 20.47 -3.44 39.36
CA SER A 137 19.83 -4.77 39.36
C SER A 137 18.40 -4.69 39.86
N GLY A 138 17.47 -5.27 39.11
CA GLY A 138 16.09 -5.48 39.53
C GLY A 138 15.84 -6.86 40.13
N ASN A 139 14.59 -7.16 40.49
CA ASN A 139 14.18 -8.46 41.04
C ASN A 139 14.23 -9.60 40.00
N GLY A 140 14.59 -9.31 38.76
CA GLY A 140 14.77 -10.27 37.70
C GLY A 140 13.47 -10.71 37.04
N PHE A 141 13.42 -11.96 36.58
CA PHE A 141 12.28 -12.47 35.84
C PHE A 141 11.88 -13.89 36.24
N GLN A 142 10.61 -14.21 35.97
CA GLN A 142 10.11 -15.58 35.94
C GLN A 142 9.30 -15.76 34.65
N ILE A 143 9.67 -16.77 33.87
CA ILE A 143 9.01 -17.17 32.64
C ILE A 143 8.42 -18.55 32.86
N GLN A 144 7.10 -18.67 32.74
CA GLN A 144 6.44 -19.95 32.60
C GLN A 144 6.49 -20.39 31.14
N TYR A 145 7.10 -21.53 30.85
CA TYR A 145 7.02 -22.15 29.52
C TYR A 145 5.95 -23.25 29.52
N ASN A 146 5.28 -23.43 28.39
CA ASN A 146 4.36 -24.53 28.14
C ASN A 146 4.54 -25.05 26.71
N ILE A 147 4.80 -26.35 26.57
CA ILE A 147 4.91 -27.08 25.31
C ILE A 147 3.63 -27.90 25.17
N SER A 148 2.79 -27.60 24.18
CA SER A 148 1.54 -28.35 23.97
C SER A 148 1.68 -29.41 22.88
N ASP A 149 0.82 -30.45 22.93
CA ASP A 149 0.87 -31.61 22.03
C ASP A 149 -0.11 -31.50 20.83
N ASN A 150 -0.42 -30.27 20.38
CA ASN A 150 -1.19 -29.96 19.17
C ASN A 150 -2.70 -30.27 19.11
N SER A 151 -3.43 -30.27 20.24
CA SER A 151 -4.90 -30.43 20.21
C SER A 151 -5.72 -29.20 20.63
N ALA A 152 -5.09 -28.09 21.01
CA ALA A 152 -5.79 -26.87 21.42
C ALA A 152 -5.52 -25.71 20.43
N PRO A 153 -6.52 -24.85 20.16
CA PRO A 153 -6.30 -23.64 19.37
C PRO A 153 -5.18 -22.82 20.01
N LEU A 154 -4.23 -22.42 19.17
CA LEU A 154 -3.01 -21.70 19.57
C LEU A 154 -3.39 -20.42 20.34
N PRO A 155 -2.97 -20.23 21.60
CA PRO A 155 -3.27 -19.02 22.35
C PRO A 155 -2.36 -17.86 21.89
N CYS A 156 -2.54 -17.38 20.65
CA CYS A 156 -1.87 -16.18 20.14
C CYS A 156 -2.64 -14.89 20.45
N THR A 157 -3.44 -14.90 21.52
CA THR A 157 -4.17 -13.73 22.02
C THR A 157 -3.38 -13.02 23.10
N SER A 158 -3.18 -11.71 22.96
CA SER A 158 -2.44 -10.88 23.92
C SER A 158 -3.24 -9.62 24.28
N THR A 159 -3.22 -9.26 25.56
CA THR A 159 -3.77 -7.98 26.04
C THR A 159 -2.65 -7.16 26.68
N PHE A 160 -2.41 -5.97 26.14
CA PHE A 160 -1.44 -4.99 26.63
C PHE A 160 -2.16 -3.93 27.46
N ASN A 161 -1.95 -3.95 28.78
CA ASN A 161 -2.46 -2.91 29.68
C ASN A 161 -1.34 -1.89 29.93
N VAL A 162 -1.37 -0.79 29.20
CA VAL A 162 -0.37 0.28 29.28
C VAL A 162 -0.59 1.07 30.56
N ARG A 163 0.48 1.30 31.33
CA ARG A 163 0.40 2.06 32.60
C ARG A 163 0.53 3.57 32.43
N TYR A 164 1.26 4.03 31.43
CA TYR A 164 1.56 5.44 31.19
C TYR A 164 0.88 5.94 29.92
N THR A 165 0.46 7.21 29.92
CA THR A 165 -0.21 7.82 28.75
C THR A 165 0.71 7.90 27.54
N VAL A 166 1.99 8.21 27.76
CA VAL A 166 3.04 8.14 26.74
C VAL A 166 3.85 6.87 26.93
N HIS A 167 3.75 5.94 25.97
CA HIS A 167 4.47 4.68 25.99
C HIS A 167 4.85 4.28 24.57
N THR A 168 6.04 3.71 24.39
CA THR A 168 6.41 3.05 23.14
C THR A 168 6.69 1.60 23.47
N SER A 169 5.97 0.70 22.81
CA SER A 169 6.11 -0.72 23.04
C SER A 169 7.41 -1.24 22.41
N PRO A 170 7.92 -2.40 22.89
CA PRO A 170 8.87 -3.18 22.12
C PRO A 170 8.24 -3.68 20.81
N LEU A 171 9.07 -4.29 19.96
CA LEU A 171 8.62 -4.90 18.71
C LEU A 171 8.03 -6.30 18.96
N TYR A 172 6.78 -6.49 18.52
CA TYR A 172 6.05 -7.75 18.55
C TYR A 172 6.06 -8.41 17.18
N TYR A 173 5.85 -9.73 17.16
CA TYR A 173 5.97 -10.55 15.96
C TYR A 173 4.82 -11.54 15.92
N THR A 174 4.25 -11.77 14.74
CA THR A 174 3.24 -12.80 14.56
C THR A 174 3.80 -14.21 14.79
N PRO A 175 2.96 -15.20 15.12
CA PRO A 175 3.38 -16.59 15.17
C PRO A 175 4.03 -17.02 13.85
N GLY A 176 5.12 -17.79 13.92
CA GLY A 176 5.87 -18.27 12.75
C GLY A 176 6.89 -17.29 12.14
N TYR A 177 6.78 -15.98 12.41
CA TYR A 177 7.70 -14.97 11.86
C TYR A 177 9.17 -15.20 12.29
N PRO A 178 10.18 -15.03 11.40
CA PRO A 178 10.10 -14.54 10.00
C PRO A 178 9.87 -15.64 8.95
N ASN A 179 9.71 -16.89 9.39
CA ASN A 179 9.47 -18.03 8.51
C ASN A 179 7.97 -18.08 8.17
N HIS A 180 7.41 -19.25 7.92
CA HIS A 180 6.02 -19.40 7.54
C HIS A 180 5.07 -19.23 8.73
N SER A 181 4.08 -18.35 8.57
CA SER A 181 2.90 -18.32 9.43
C SER A 181 2.13 -19.65 9.29
N PRO A 182 1.74 -20.28 10.41
CA PRO A 182 0.83 -21.41 10.39
C PRO A 182 -0.48 -21.09 9.65
N HIS A 183 -1.08 -22.12 9.08
CA HIS A 183 -2.43 -22.05 8.52
C HIS A 183 -3.48 -21.96 9.65
N SER A 184 -4.66 -21.44 9.32
CA SER A 184 -5.84 -21.39 10.20
C SER A 184 -5.62 -20.63 11.53
N LEU A 185 -4.77 -19.60 11.53
CA LEU A 185 -4.55 -18.78 12.72
C LEU A 185 -5.72 -17.84 12.96
N ASP A 186 -6.10 -17.69 14.23
CA ASP A 186 -7.07 -16.71 14.67
C ASP A 186 -6.54 -15.98 15.93
N CYS A 187 -5.69 -14.99 15.71
CA CYS A 187 -4.96 -14.28 16.76
C CYS A 187 -5.59 -12.91 17.05
N SER A 188 -5.52 -12.48 18.31
CA SER A 188 -5.99 -11.15 18.68
C SER A 188 -5.03 -10.40 19.60
N TYR A 189 -4.88 -9.10 19.36
CA TYR A 189 -4.04 -8.22 20.16
C TYR A 189 -4.86 -7.02 20.62
N ARG A 190 -5.01 -6.87 21.93
CA ARG A 190 -5.77 -5.76 22.52
C ARG A 190 -4.83 -4.81 23.25
N ILE A 191 -4.85 -3.53 22.88
CA ILE A 191 -4.09 -2.47 23.56
C ILE A 191 -5.09 -1.67 24.39
N ASN A 192 -4.85 -1.55 25.69
CA ASN A 192 -5.64 -0.76 26.64
C ASN A 192 -4.76 0.32 27.24
N THR A 193 -5.20 1.57 27.19
CA THR A 193 -4.49 2.72 27.77
C THR A 193 -5.19 3.20 29.05
N PRO A 194 -4.48 3.92 29.93
CA PRO A 194 -5.01 4.33 31.23
C PRO A 194 -5.95 5.55 31.13
N SER A 195 -5.90 6.35 30.05
CA SER A 195 -6.75 7.55 29.88
C SER A 195 -7.73 7.40 28.71
N GLY A 196 -8.95 7.91 28.89
CA GLY A 196 -9.98 7.95 27.84
C GLY A 196 -9.68 8.87 26.65
N SER A 197 -8.55 9.59 26.67
CA SER A 197 -8.13 10.55 25.65
C SER A 197 -6.78 10.19 25.00
N ASP A 198 -6.34 8.94 25.11
CA ASP A 198 -5.07 8.53 24.52
C ASP A 198 -5.22 8.21 23.02
N LEU A 199 -4.15 8.51 22.28
CA LEU A 199 -3.95 8.11 20.89
C LEU A 199 -3.11 6.84 20.88
N ILE A 200 -3.51 5.83 20.10
CA ILE A 200 -2.78 4.58 19.93
C ILE A 200 -2.37 4.50 18.46
N ARG A 201 -1.08 4.47 18.17
CA ARG A 201 -0.56 4.23 16.82
C ARG A 201 0.23 2.95 16.76
N VAL A 202 -0.18 2.06 15.87
CA VAL A 202 0.50 0.81 15.55
C VAL A 202 1.29 1.01 14.27
N ASN A 203 2.56 0.65 14.30
CA ASN A 203 3.45 0.59 13.15
C ASN A 203 3.66 -0.88 12.78
N PHE A 204 3.10 -1.30 11.65
CA PHE A 204 3.36 -2.60 11.04
C PHE A 204 4.60 -2.51 10.16
N GLN A 205 5.45 -3.53 10.21
CA GLN A 205 6.71 -3.62 9.48
C GLN A 205 6.88 -5.02 8.90
N HIS A 206 7.59 -5.12 7.77
CA HIS A 206 7.87 -6.38 7.07
C HIS A 206 6.59 -7.20 6.88
N PHE A 207 5.57 -6.54 6.35
CA PHE A 207 4.23 -7.08 6.26
C PHE A 207 4.10 -7.91 4.98
N ASN A 208 3.77 -9.19 5.14
CA ASN A 208 3.58 -10.11 4.03
C ASN A 208 2.51 -11.13 4.41
N LEU A 209 1.33 -10.97 3.82
CA LEU A 209 0.18 -11.86 3.91
C LEU A 209 -0.33 -12.19 2.51
N GLU A 210 -1.11 -13.27 2.36
CA GLU A 210 -1.76 -13.58 1.09
C GLU A 210 -2.53 -12.36 0.53
N ARG A 211 -2.41 -12.13 -0.78
CA ARG A 211 -2.99 -10.95 -1.43
C ARG A 211 -4.39 -11.28 -1.95
N HIS A 212 -5.38 -10.50 -1.56
CA HIS A 212 -6.73 -10.54 -2.12
C HIS A 212 -7.31 -9.12 -2.24
N THR A 213 -8.20 -8.89 -3.22
CA THR A 213 -8.80 -7.55 -3.47
C THR A 213 -9.52 -7.00 -2.25
N ASP A 214 -10.23 -7.88 -1.53
CA ASP A 214 -10.99 -7.54 -0.31
C ASP A 214 -10.38 -8.16 0.96
N CYS A 215 -9.15 -8.69 0.89
CA CYS A 215 -8.48 -9.35 2.01
C CYS A 215 -9.36 -10.40 2.72
N GLN A 216 -9.91 -11.37 1.97
CA GLN A 216 -10.82 -12.39 2.49
C GLN A 216 -10.09 -13.63 3.05
N TYR A 217 -8.90 -13.90 2.55
CA TYR A 217 -8.03 -15.01 2.97
C TYR A 217 -7.22 -14.62 4.22
N ASP A 218 -5.91 -14.38 4.08
CA ASP A 218 -5.09 -13.80 5.14
C ASP A 218 -5.34 -12.30 5.32
N TYR A 219 -5.49 -11.85 6.56
CA TYR A 219 -5.62 -10.43 6.86
C TYR A 219 -5.23 -10.05 8.29
N VAL A 220 -4.92 -8.76 8.45
CA VAL A 220 -5.01 -8.09 9.76
C VAL A 220 -6.12 -7.04 9.71
N ALA A 221 -7.07 -7.12 10.64
CA ALA A 221 -8.14 -6.14 10.83
C ALA A 221 -7.88 -5.35 12.11
N VAL A 222 -7.87 -4.02 12.02
CA VAL A 222 -7.64 -3.14 13.15
C VAL A 222 -8.93 -2.41 13.49
N TYR A 223 -9.35 -2.50 14.75
CA TYR A 223 -10.58 -1.96 15.28
C TYR A 223 -10.25 -0.93 16.36
N GLU A 224 -11.01 0.15 16.36
CA GLU A 224 -10.89 1.19 17.36
C GLU A 224 -11.90 0.94 18.48
N GLY A 225 -11.43 0.21 19.49
CA GLY A 225 -12.21 -0.20 20.64
C GLY A 225 -11.71 -1.52 21.20
N PRO A 226 -12.44 -2.10 22.17
CA PRO A 226 -11.95 -3.24 22.93
C PRO A 226 -11.98 -4.59 22.20
N ASN A 227 -12.68 -4.72 21.07
CA ASN A 227 -12.96 -6.02 20.43
C ASN A 227 -13.36 -5.89 18.94
N ALA A 228 -13.63 -7.03 18.29
CA ALA A 228 -14.01 -7.11 16.87
C ALA A 228 -15.39 -6.51 16.53
N SER A 229 -16.26 -6.27 17.52
CA SER A 229 -17.53 -5.54 17.29
C SER A 229 -17.37 -4.02 17.33
N SER A 230 -16.17 -3.55 17.72
CA SER A 230 -15.82 -2.14 17.67
C SER A 230 -15.69 -1.64 16.24
N ARG A 231 -15.52 -0.33 16.05
CA ARG A 231 -15.47 0.25 14.71
C ARG A 231 -14.18 -0.17 13.99
N LEU A 232 -14.32 -0.86 12.85
CA LEU A 232 -13.19 -1.23 11.98
C LEU A 232 -12.49 0.04 11.44
N ILE A 233 -11.19 0.17 11.69
CA ILE A 233 -10.31 1.18 11.10
C ILE A 233 -9.91 0.78 9.68
N GLY A 234 -9.56 -0.49 9.50
CA GLY A 234 -9.23 -1.08 8.20
C GLY A 234 -8.84 -2.54 8.31
N LYS A 235 -8.94 -3.26 7.21
CA LYS A 235 -8.47 -4.64 7.03
C LYS A 235 -7.39 -4.66 5.94
N TYR A 236 -6.29 -5.36 6.19
CA TYR A 236 -5.04 -5.24 5.42
C TYR A 236 -4.47 -6.62 5.07
N CYS A 237 -3.96 -6.77 3.85
CA CYS A 237 -3.35 -8.00 3.32
C CYS A 237 -2.35 -7.65 2.18
N GLY A 238 -1.64 -8.64 1.65
CA GLY A 238 -0.57 -8.44 0.66
C GLY A 238 0.79 -8.05 1.28
N THR A 239 1.61 -7.31 0.52
CA THR A 239 2.99 -6.99 0.91
C THR A 239 3.21 -5.50 1.13
N ASN A 240 3.92 -5.14 2.21
CA ASN A 240 4.35 -3.77 2.49
C ASN A 240 5.61 -3.74 3.38
N THR A 241 6.52 -2.80 3.13
CA THR A 241 7.71 -2.61 3.98
C THR A 241 7.33 -2.08 5.36
N SER A 242 6.43 -1.08 5.42
CA SER A 242 5.89 -0.55 6.67
C SER A 242 4.65 0.32 6.43
N PHE A 243 3.70 0.29 7.37
CA PHE A 243 2.57 1.23 7.41
C PHE A 243 2.09 1.47 8.83
N MET A 244 1.42 2.60 9.04
CA MET A 244 0.93 3.01 10.35
C MET A 244 -0.59 3.07 10.40
N VAL A 245 -1.15 2.56 11.49
CA VAL A 245 -2.58 2.67 11.81
C VAL A 245 -2.69 3.42 13.13
N THR A 246 -3.40 4.55 13.13
CA THR A 246 -3.66 5.33 14.35
C THR A 246 -5.14 5.24 14.68
N GLY A 247 -5.42 4.81 15.90
CA GLY A 247 -6.71 4.89 16.57
C GLY A 247 -6.63 5.89 17.71
N ARG A 248 -7.79 6.37 18.13
CA ARG A 248 -7.92 7.51 19.02
C ARG A 248 -8.92 7.26 20.15
N ALA A 249 -9.15 5.98 20.44
CA ALA A 249 -9.86 5.47 21.60
C ALA A 249 -8.87 4.91 22.63
N PRO A 250 -9.27 4.79 23.90
CA PRO A 250 -8.43 4.16 24.94
C PRO A 250 -8.17 2.68 24.69
N ASN A 251 -8.84 2.08 23.71
CA ASN A 251 -8.67 0.69 23.33
C ASN A 251 -8.46 0.58 21.82
N MET A 252 -7.56 -0.32 21.43
CA MET A 252 -7.41 -0.76 20.06
C MET A 252 -7.35 -2.28 20.02
N PHE A 253 -8.09 -2.89 19.10
CA PHE A 253 -8.14 -4.33 18.92
C PHE A 253 -7.63 -4.68 17.53
N ILE A 254 -6.67 -5.58 17.45
CA ILE A 254 -6.04 -6.05 16.21
C ILE A 254 -6.38 -7.53 16.09
N HIS A 255 -6.91 -7.94 14.94
CA HIS A 255 -7.33 -9.30 14.65
C HIS A 255 -6.50 -9.80 13.47
N TYR A 256 -5.71 -10.85 13.67
CA TYR A 256 -4.88 -11.46 12.65
C TYR A 256 -5.42 -12.85 12.33
N HIS A 257 -5.84 -13.04 11.10
CA HIS A 257 -6.47 -14.26 10.61
C HIS A 257 -5.69 -14.80 9.41
N THR A 258 -5.51 -16.11 9.34
CA THR A 258 -5.01 -16.82 8.15
C THR A 258 -5.91 -17.99 7.79
N ASP A 259 -5.95 -18.34 6.51
CA ASP A 259 -6.72 -19.50 6.05
C ASP A 259 -5.87 -20.79 5.95
N ASP A 260 -6.45 -21.83 5.37
CA ASP A 260 -5.85 -23.17 5.27
C ASP A 260 -4.82 -23.30 4.14
N THR A 261 -4.55 -22.20 3.41
CA THR A 261 -3.75 -22.19 2.19
C THR A 261 -2.65 -21.12 2.21
N VAL A 262 -1.77 -21.13 1.20
CA VAL A 262 -0.70 -20.15 0.91
C VAL A 262 0.04 -19.59 2.15
N PRO A 263 1.12 -20.25 2.61
CA PRO A 263 1.84 -19.76 3.78
C PRO A 263 2.57 -18.45 3.48
N SER A 264 2.36 -17.46 4.35
CA SER A 264 3.00 -16.14 4.27
C SER A 264 4.05 -15.96 5.37
N SER A 265 4.91 -14.92 5.29
CA SER A 265 5.93 -14.70 6.34
C SER A 265 5.39 -13.95 7.57
N GLY A 266 4.12 -13.54 7.55
CA GLY A 266 3.49 -12.76 8.61
C GLY A 266 4.00 -11.32 8.66
N PHE A 267 4.04 -10.75 9.87
CA PHE A 267 4.49 -9.38 10.09
C PHE A 267 5.04 -9.15 11.51
N ARG A 268 5.69 -8.01 11.70
CA ARG A 268 6.06 -7.49 13.02
C ARG A 268 5.44 -6.12 13.24
N PHE A 269 5.14 -5.76 14.48
CA PHE A 269 4.52 -4.49 14.80
C PHE A 269 4.96 -3.94 16.15
N MET A 270 4.97 -2.62 16.29
CA MET A 270 5.11 -1.93 17.58
C MET A 270 4.00 -0.89 17.70
N PHE A 271 3.64 -0.51 18.91
CA PHE A 271 2.67 0.55 19.14
C PHE A 271 3.24 1.65 20.02
N ARG A 272 2.75 2.87 19.79
CA ARG A 272 3.04 4.04 20.60
C ARG A 272 1.75 4.67 21.07
N THR A 273 1.70 5.07 22.32
CA THR A 273 0.60 5.82 22.92
C THR A 273 1.05 7.22 23.30
N TRP A 274 0.14 8.19 23.25
CA TRP A 274 0.35 9.53 23.79
C TRP A 274 -0.99 10.23 24.06
N VAL A 275 -0.96 11.28 24.87
CA VAL A 275 -2.14 12.08 25.20
C VAL A 275 -2.60 12.86 23.96
N ARG A 276 -3.89 12.79 23.63
CA ARG A 276 -4.50 13.66 22.63
C ARG A 276 -4.45 15.11 23.12
N PRO A 277 -3.93 16.07 22.32
CA PRO A 277 -4.01 17.49 22.67
C PRO A 277 -5.48 17.91 22.82
N ALA A 278 -5.80 18.62 23.92
CA ALA A 278 -7.15 19.12 24.22
C ALA A 278 -7.74 20.01 23.11
N SER A 279 -6.89 20.54 22.22
CA SER A 279 -7.26 21.35 21.06
C SER A 279 -7.77 20.57 19.84
N THR A 280 -7.71 19.24 19.83
CA THR A 280 -8.27 18.44 18.71
C THR A 280 -9.75 18.13 18.98
N PRO A 281 -10.70 18.73 18.24
CA PRO A 281 -12.12 18.53 18.51
C PRO A 281 -12.50 17.07 18.29
N ALA A 282 -13.20 16.47 19.26
CA ALA A 282 -13.79 15.14 19.11
C ALA A 282 -14.87 15.08 18.00
N SER A 283 -15.30 16.23 17.47
CA SER A 283 -16.46 16.39 16.59
C SER A 283 -16.24 16.09 15.10
N CYS A 284 -15.00 15.97 14.62
CA CYS A 284 -14.72 15.78 13.19
C CYS A 284 -14.38 14.34 12.80
N ASP A 285 -14.13 13.46 13.77
CA ASP A 285 -13.44 12.21 13.50
C ASP A 285 -14.39 11.01 13.50
N GLN A 286 -14.30 10.24 12.42
CA GLN A 286 -15.00 9.00 12.10
C GLN A 286 -16.52 9.10 12.06
N LEU A 287 -16.99 10.22 11.53
CA LEU A 287 -18.39 10.39 11.22
C LEU A 287 -18.75 9.45 10.06
N SER A 288 -19.50 8.39 10.38
CA SER A 288 -20.18 7.59 9.37
C SER A 288 -21.44 8.34 8.97
N LEU A 289 -21.48 8.76 7.71
CA LEU A 289 -22.49 9.64 7.16
C LEU A 289 -23.30 8.90 6.08
N GLY A 290 -24.54 9.30 5.88
CA GLY A 290 -25.43 8.68 4.89
C GLY A 290 -26.13 7.42 5.42
N GLY A 291 -26.12 6.34 4.64
CA GLY A 291 -26.92 5.13 4.87
C GLY A 291 -28.16 5.02 3.97
N GLY A 292 -28.34 5.97 3.06
CA GLY A 292 -29.49 6.10 2.17
C GLY A 292 -29.26 7.21 1.14
N THR A 293 -30.21 7.40 0.22
CA THR A 293 -30.23 8.60 -0.62
C THR A 293 -30.40 9.85 0.24
N GLY A 294 -29.81 10.96 -0.19
CA GLY A 294 -29.89 12.21 0.56
C GLY A 294 -28.70 13.12 0.37
N ILE A 295 -28.67 14.20 1.14
CA ILE A 295 -27.65 15.23 1.10
C ILE A 295 -27.07 15.38 2.49
N GLY A 296 -25.77 15.60 2.59
CA GLY A 296 -25.15 16.06 3.84
C GLY A 296 -23.92 16.90 3.59
N TYR A 297 -23.29 17.31 4.70
CA TYR A 297 -22.17 18.24 4.69
C TYR A 297 -21.07 17.74 5.62
N ILE A 298 -19.82 17.98 5.21
CA ILE A 298 -18.61 17.76 5.98
C ILE A 298 -17.87 19.09 6.02
N THR A 299 -17.45 19.51 7.21
CA THR A 299 -16.62 20.69 7.39
C THR A 299 -15.33 20.32 8.09
N SER A 300 -14.25 21.06 7.80
CA SER A 300 -13.06 21.03 8.63
C SER A 300 -13.40 21.43 10.08
N PRO A 301 -12.58 21.03 11.06
CA PRO A 301 -12.78 21.46 12.43
C PRO A 301 -12.75 22.99 12.53
N ASN A 302 -13.58 23.53 13.42
CA ASN A 302 -13.75 24.98 13.67
C ASN A 302 -14.29 25.81 12.50
N TYR A 303 -14.57 25.22 11.33
CA TYR A 303 -15.10 25.94 10.17
C TYR A 303 -16.30 26.82 10.56
N PRO A 304 -16.33 28.11 10.16
CA PRO A 304 -15.45 28.78 9.19
C PRO A 304 -14.13 29.33 9.76
N ASN A 305 -13.87 29.18 11.07
CA ASN A 305 -12.60 29.60 11.68
C ASN A 305 -11.47 28.63 11.33
N PRO A 306 -10.20 29.04 11.50
CA PRO A 306 -9.06 28.20 11.18
C PRO A 306 -9.07 26.82 11.87
N TYR A 307 -8.73 25.77 11.12
CA TYR A 307 -8.60 24.43 11.67
C TYR A 307 -7.40 24.33 12.64
N PRO A 308 -7.42 23.42 13.62
CA PRO A 308 -6.30 23.22 14.52
C PRO A 308 -5.18 22.40 13.84
N GLY A 309 -3.94 22.60 14.28
CA GLY A 309 -2.81 21.76 13.91
C GLY A 309 -2.95 20.32 14.43
N LEU A 310 -2.23 19.39 13.81
CA LEU A 310 -2.24 17.94 14.11
C LEU A 310 -3.63 17.31 14.01
N SER A 311 -4.50 17.87 13.18
CA SER A 311 -5.79 17.28 12.87
C SER A 311 -5.58 16.02 12.02
N ASP A 312 -6.32 14.97 12.32
CA ASP A 312 -6.46 13.77 11.48
C ASP A 312 -7.92 13.35 11.61
N CYS A 313 -8.78 14.03 10.84
CA CYS A 313 -10.22 13.82 10.79
C CYS A 313 -10.53 12.83 9.67
N ARG A 314 -11.27 11.78 9.96
CA ARG A 314 -11.65 10.76 8.97
C ARG A 314 -13.16 10.71 8.83
N TYR A 315 -13.69 10.69 7.62
CA TYR A 315 -15.12 10.60 7.35
C TYR A 315 -15.37 9.39 6.46
N ARG A 316 -16.50 8.71 6.67
CA ARG A 316 -16.95 7.61 5.81
C ARG A 316 -18.37 7.89 5.34
N ILE A 317 -18.53 8.10 4.04
CA ILE A 317 -19.84 8.24 3.41
C ILE A 317 -20.29 6.85 2.96
N ASN A 318 -21.42 6.38 3.49
CA ASN A 318 -22.05 5.11 3.13
C ASN A 318 -23.22 5.35 2.18
N ALA A 319 -23.12 4.88 0.94
CA ALA A 319 -24.21 4.95 -0.04
C ALA A 319 -25.38 3.99 0.28
N GLY A 320 -25.18 3.04 1.20
CA GLY A 320 -26.11 1.97 1.55
C GLY A 320 -25.89 0.71 0.72
N ASN A 321 -25.54 0.85 -0.57
CA ASN A 321 -25.13 -0.23 -1.47
C ASN A 321 -24.19 0.31 -2.56
N SER A 322 -23.55 -0.58 -3.33
CA SER A 322 -22.60 -0.21 -4.40
C SER A 322 -23.24 0.30 -5.69
N ASN A 323 -24.56 0.20 -5.84
CA ASN A 323 -25.27 0.62 -7.06
C ASN A 323 -25.57 2.12 -7.06
N ARG A 324 -25.55 2.77 -5.90
CA ARG A 324 -25.80 4.21 -5.78
C ARG A 324 -24.56 5.04 -6.11
N MET A 325 -24.79 6.31 -6.39
CA MET A 325 -23.73 7.27 -6.70
C MET A 325 -23.51 8.22 -5.52
N ILE A 326 -22.25 8.57 -5.28
CA ILE A 326 -21.84 9.56 -4.27
C ILE A 326 -21.20 10.76 -5.00
N THR A 327 -21.89 11.89 -5.03
CA THR A 327 -21.33 13.15 -5.55
C THR A 327 -20.73 13.99 -4.42
N LEU A 328 -19.47 14.37 -4.56
CA LEU A 328 -18.72 15.24 -3.66
C LEU A 328 -18.54 16.61 -4.30
N GLN A 329 -19.07 17.66 -3.68
CA GLN A 329 -18.99 19.04 -4.13
C GLN A 329 -18.39 19.92 -3.04
N PHE A 330 -17.14 20.37 -3.22
CA PHE A 330 -16.55 21.37 -2.34
C PHE A 330 -17.24 22.72 -2.57
N LEU A 331 -17.79 23.30 -1.51
CA LEU A 331 -18.42 24.62 -1.50
C LEU A 331 -17.45 25.72 -1.08
N SER A 332 -16.44 25.36 -0.28
CA SER A 332 -15.34 26.22 0.15
C SER A 332 -14.10 25.36 0.38
N PHE A 333 -12.92 25.86 0.02
CA PHE A 333 -11.65 25.14 0.18
C PHE A 333 -10.48 26.11 0.34
N ASN A 334 -9.88 26.12 1.53
CA ASN A 334 -8.69 26.90 1.87
C ASN A 334 -7.90 26.10 2.90
N VAL A 335 -7.00 25.27 2.40
CA VAL A 335 -6.06 24.45 3.16
C VAL A 335 -4.65 24.95 2.84
N GLU A 336 -3.67 24.76 3.73
CA GLU A 336 -2.27 25.13 3.44
C GLU A 336 -1.85 24.63 2.05
N PHE A 337 -1.13 25.48 1.31
CA PHE A 337 -0.63 25.12 -0.01
C PHE A 337 0.76 24.49 0.10
N ASP A 338 0.91 23.31 -0.49
CA ASP A 338 2.19 22.70 -0.82
C ASP A 338 2.14 22.17 -2.25
N ALA A 339 3.26 22.18 -2.98
CA ALA A 339 3.30 21.74 -4.38
C ALA A 339 2.86 20.27 -4.56
N ASN A 340 3.09 19.43 -3.54
CA ASN A 340 2.74 18.02 -3.55
C ASN A 340 1.66 17.67 -2.50
N CYS A 341 1.08 18.67 -1.83
CA CYS A 341 0.14 18.50 -0.73
C CYS A 341 0.65 17.53 0.37
N ASN A 342 1.90 17.73 0.81
CA ASN A 342 2.55 16.95 1.86
C ASN A 342 2.39 17.52 3.28
N HIS A 343 2.02 18.80 3.41
CA HIS A 343 1.71 19.42 4.70
C HIS A 343 0.24 19.14 5.05
N ASP A 344 -0.63 20.13 4.94
CA ASP A 344 -2.07 19.95 5.14
C ASP A 344 -2.77 19.51 3.86
N TYR A 345 -3.67 18.53 3.96
CA TYR A 345 -4.42 18.06 2.80
C TYR A 345 -5.73 17.36 3.15
N VAL A 346 -6.64 17.38 2.18
CA VAL A 346 -7.83 16.51 2.15
C VAL A 346 -7.56 15.38 1.15
N ASP A 347 -7.68 14.15 1.60
CA ASP A 347 -7.50 12.94 0.80
C ASP A 347 -8.84 12.20 0.64
N VAL A 348 -9.24 11.98 -0.61
CA VAL A 348 -10.45 11.23 -0.95
C VAL A 348 -10.05 9.86 -1.49
N ARG A 349 -10.50 8.79 -0.83
CA ARG A 349 -10.25 7.41 -1.24
C ARG A 349 -11.55 6.68 -1.52
N LEU A 350 -11.51 5.85 -2.56
CA LEU A 350 -12.57 4.89 -2.82
C LEU A 350 -12.45 3.73 -1.82
N GLY A 351 -13.53 3.02 -1.53
CA GLY A 351 -13.51 1.92 -0.57
C GLY A 351 -14.36 0.74 -1.00
N GLY A 352 -13.81 -0.47 -0.82
CA GLY A 352 -14.60 -1.70 -0.75
C GLY A 352 -15.19 -1.89 0.66
N SER A 353 -15.74 -3.06 0.95
CA SER A 353 -16.30 -3.42 2.27
C SER A 353 -15.23 -3.41 3.37
N GLY A 354 -14.93 -2.22 3.92
CA GLY A 354 -14.06 -2.05 5.09
C GLY A 354 -12.59 -1.72 4.80
N ASN A 355 -12.17 -1.62 3.54
CA ASN A 355 -10.77 -1.32 3.16
C ASN A 355 -10.60 0.09 2.60
N TRP A 356 -9.54 0.78 3.03
CA TRP A 356 -9.04 1.98 2.35
C TRP A 356 -8.42 1.53 1.01
N SER A 357 -8.97 2.00 -0.12
CA SER A 357 -8.35 1.74 -1.43
C SER A 357 -6.91 2.26 -1.48
N PRO A 358 -6.02 1.61 -2.26
CA PRO A 358 -4.70 2.17 -2.59
C PRO A 358 -4.79 3.47 -3.41
N THR A 359 -5.95 3.78 -4.00
CA THR A 359 -6.17 5.03 -4.73
C THR A 359 -6.31 6.20 -3.75
N SER A 360 -5.42 7.18 -3.87
CA SER A 360 -5.37 8.39 -3.05
C SER A 360 -5.49 9.62 -3.94
N ARG A 361 -6.31 10.57 -3.50
CA ARG A 361 -6.57 11.83 -4.22
C ARG A 361 -6.44 12.97 -3.23
N ARG A 362 -5.27 13.59 -3.19
CA ARG A 362 -4.98 14.67 -2.25
C ARG A 362 -5.31 16.02 -2.85
N TYR A 363 -5.77 16.93 -2.01
CA TYR A 363 -6.12 18.30 -2.36
C TYR A 363 -5.59 19.23 -1.26
N CYS A 364 -5.01 20.36 -1.64
CA CYS A 364 -4.52 21.39 -0.74
C CYS A 364 -4.50 22.77 -1.44
N GLY A 365 -4.19 23.84 -0.71
CA GLY A 365 -4.26 25.21 -1.22
C GLY A 365 -5.68 25.81 -1.26
N VAL A 366 -5.89 26.76 -2.16
CA VAL A 366 -7.12 27.58 -2.25
C VAL A 366 -8.02 27.27 -3.45
N HIS A 367 -7.56 26.39 -4.35
CA HIS A 367 -8.34 26.03 -5.52
C HIS A 367 -9.39 24.98 -5.15
N LEU A 368 -10.65 25.29 -5.43
CA LEU A 368 -11.76 24.37 -5.21
C LEU A 368 -11.55 23.07 -6.00
N PRO A 369 -11.52 21.90 -5.33
CA PRO A 369 -11.49 20.63 -6.03
C PRO A 369 -12.72 20.45 -6.92
N THR A 370 -12.52 19.88 -8.11
CA THR A 370 -13.62 19.61 -9.05
C THR A 370 -14.64 18.65 -8.45
N THR A 371 -15.92 18.85 -8.75
CA THR A 371 -17.01 17.99 -8.26
C THR A 371 -16.83 16.55 -8.74
N GLN A 372 -16.72 15.60 -7.80
CA GLN A 372 -16.47 14.18 -8.09
C GLN A 372 -17.77 13.39 -7.96
N THR A 373 -18.16 12.62 -8.97
CA THR A 373 -19.28 11.66 -8.88
C THR A 373 -18.74 10.26 -8.86
N ILE A 374 -18.85 9.56 -7.74
CA ILE A 374 -18.27 8.25 -7.50
C ILE A 374 -19.36 7.18 -7.64
N THR A 375 -19.09 6.12 -8.40
CA THR A 375 -20.02 5.00 -8.66
C THR A 375 -19.35 3.66 -8.41
N GLY A 376 -20.15 2.59 -8.26
CA GLY A 376 -19.65 1.21 -8.14
C GLY A 376 -18.99 0.87 -6.81
N VAL A 377 -19.12 1.73 -5.80
CA VAL A 377 -18.59 1.53 -4.44
C VAL A 377 -19.64 1.90 -3.40
N GLN A 378 -19.68 1.15 -2.30
CA GLN A 378 -20.58 1.44 -1.18
C GLN A 378 -20.03 2.55 -0.28
N TYR A 379 -18.71 2.64 -0.15
CA TYR A 379 -18.06 3.53 0.80
C TYR A 379 -17.09 4.49 0.11
N VAL A 380 -17.13 5.76 0.52
CA VAL A 380 -16.10 6.76 0.20
C VAL A 380 -15.49 7.25 1.51
N TYR A 381 -14.17 7.22 1.57
CA TYR A 381 -13.40 7.65 2.72
C TYR A 381 -12.77 9.01 2.45
N ILE A 382 -12.89 9.93 3.39
CA ILE A 382 -12.29 11.27 3.31
C ILE A 382 -11.42 11.44 4.54
N ARG A 383 -10.17 11.88 4.37
CA ARG A 383 -9.26 12.16 5.47
C ARG A 383 -8.72 13.57 5.34
N PHE A 384 -8.94 14.39 6.36
CA PHE A 384 -8.28 15.69 6.49
C PHE A 384 -7.13 15.57 7.48
N LEU A 385 -5.91 15.86 7.01
CA LEU A 385 -4.70 15.89 7.82
C LEU A 385 -4.16 17.31 7.88
N SER A 386 -3.74 17.75 9.06
CA SER A 386 -2.94 18.97 9.23
C SER A 386 -1.67 18.72 10.04
N ASP A 387 -0.65 19.53 9.78
CA ASP A 387 0.63 19.53 10.46
C ASP A 387 0.65 20.47 11.68
N GLN A 388 1.82 20.85 12.19
CA GLN A 388 1.95 21.70 13.38
C GLN A 388 1.95 23.21 13.08
N SER A 389 1.67 23.62 11.85
CA SER A 389 1.82 24.98 11.38
C SER A 389 0.74 25.38 10.35
N VAL A 390 0.75 26.66 9.96
CA VAL A 390 -0.06 27.26 8.87
C VAL A 390 -1.54 26.85 8.84
N TYR A 391 -2.30 27.38 9.79
CA TYR A 391 -3.75 27.13 9.86
C TYR A 391 -4.54 28.02 8.89
N ARG A 392 -5.57 27.46 8.26
CA ARG A 392 -6.46 28.15 7.32
C ARG A 392 -7.92 27.88 7.66
N PRO A 393 -8.90 28.65 7.14
CA PRO A 393 -10.33 28.42 7.36
C PRO A 393 -10.82 26.99 7.04
N GLY A 394 -10.09 26.25 6.21
CA GLY A 394 -10.36 24.85 5.90
C GLY A 394 -11.37 24.68 4.79
N PHE A 395 -12.29 23.72 4.92
CA PHE A 395 -13.19 23.36 3.82
C PHE A 395 -14.61 23.09 4.28
N ARG A 396 -15.56 23.27 3.34
CA ARG A 396 -16.93 22.81 3.45
C ARG A 396 -17.27 21.99 2.21
N LEU A 397 -17.55 20.72 2.42
CA LEU A 397 -17.87 19.73 1.41
C LEU A 397 -19.34 19.35 1.53
N LYS A 398 -20.08 19.39 0.44
CA LYS A 398 -21.43 18.81 0.31
C LYS A 398 -21.30 17.43 -0.33
N TYR A 399 -21.92 16.41 0.25
CA TYR A 399 -22.07 15.11 -0.39
C TYR A 399 -23.53 14.84 -0.72
N ILE A 400 -23.77 14.19 -1.87
CA ILE A 400 -25.10 13.81 -2.35
C ILE A 400 -25.06 12.32 -2.67
N ILE A 401 -25.97 11.54 -2.10
CA ILE A 401 -26.17 10.13 -2.42
C ILE A 401 -27.46 10.04 -3.23
N SER A 402 -27.37 9.53 -4.45
CA SER A 402 -28.51 9.40 -5.36
C SER A 402 -28.58 7.99 -5.96
N GLU A 403 -29.76 7.67 -6.49
CA GLU A 403 -29.95 6.46 -7.28
C GLU A 403 -29.08 6.49 -8.56
N PRO A 404 -28.68 5.32 -9.10
CA PRO A 404 -27.83 5.24 -10.28
C PRO A 404 -28.43 5.98 -11.46
N THR A 405 -27.60 6.75 -12.14
CA THR A 405 -27.86 7.22 -13.49
C THR A 405 -26.85 6.57 -14.42
N LEU A 406 -27.28 6.28 -15.65
CA LEU A 406 -26.48 5.48 -16.59
C LEU A 406 -25.16 6.16 -16.97
N CYS A 407 -25.12 7.50 -17.04
CA CYS A 407 -23.94 8.28 -17.42
C CYS A 407 -24.08 9.77 -17.09
N ASN A 408 -23.41 10.30 -16.07
CA ASN A 408 -23.36 11.76 -15.86
C ASN A 408 -22.10 12.17 -15.09
N GLN A 409 -21.02 12.40 -15.83
CA GLN A 409 -19.79 13.08 -15.41
C GLN A 409 -19.08 12.55 -14.16
N LEU A 410 -18.10 11.69 -14.39
CA LEU A 410 -17.06 11.34 -13.43
C LEU A 410 -15.89 12.30 -13.61
N ASN A 411 -15.80 13.33 -12.77
CA ASN A 411 -14.63 14.19 -12.69
C ASN A 411 -13.73 13.70 -11.55
N LEU A 412 -12.47 13.45 -11.85
CA LEU A 412 -11.45 12.96 -10.93
C LEU A 412 -10.26 13.91 -10.92
N GLY A 413 -9.23 13.61 -10.14
CA GLY A 413 -8.09 14.48 -10.04
C GLY A 413 -7.36 14.39 -8.72
N GLY A 414 -6.51 15.38 -8.50
CA GLY A 414 -5.77 15.58 -7.26
C GLY A 414 -4.42 16.24 -7.48
N ALA A 415 -3.66 16.31 -6.41
CA ALA A 415 -2.29 16.81 -6.38
C ALA A 415 -1.31 15.79 -7.00
N PRO A 416 -0.06 16.19 -7.27
CA PRO A 416 0.99 15.26 -7.69
C PRO A 416 1.06 14.02 -6.79
N GLY A 417 1.21 12.83 -7.41
CA GLY A 417 1.13 11.53 -6.74
C GLY A 417 -0.29 10.95 -6.61
N SER A 418 -1.33 11.74 -6.91
CA SER A 418 -2.72 11.25 -6.91
C SER A 418 -2.97 10.31 -8.08
N ASN A 419 -3.79 9.29 -7.84
CA ASN A 419 -4.13 8.28 -8.83
C ASN A 419 -5.55 7.75 -8.63
N GLY A 420 -6.10 7.12 -9.67
CA GLY A 420 -7.39 6.46 -9.56
C GLY A 420 -7.73 5.65 -10.81
N LEU A 421 -8.88 4.97 -10.74
CA LEU A 421 -9.42 4.18 -11.84
C LEU A 421 -10.70 4.83 -12.38
N ILE A 422 -10.86 4.75 -13.69
CA ILE A 422 -12.03 5.12 -14.48
C ILE A 422 -12.47 3.86 -15.21
N LYS A 423 -13.69 3.41 -14.96
CA LYS A 423 -14.25 2.20 -15.55
C LYS A 423 -15.50 2.54 -16.35
N SER A 424 -15.75 1.82 -17.44
CA SER A 424 -17.02 1.90 -18.15
C SER A 424 -18.16 1.40 -17.24
N PRO A 425 -19.41 1.90 -17.41
CA PRO A 425 -20.55 1.37 -16.69
C PRO A 425 -20.68 -0.14 -16.93
N GLY A 426 -20.94 -0.92 -15.87
CA GLY A 426 -21.08 -2.38 -15.93
C GLY A 426 -19.78 -3.18 -15.83
N TYR A 427 -18.61 -2.57 -16.05
CA TYR A 427 -17.31 -3.27 -16.06
C TYR A 427 -17.05 -4.07 -14.75
N PRO A 428 -16.60 -5.33 -14.82
CA PRO A 428 -16.08 -6.04 -16.00
C PRO A 428 -17.16 -6.71 -16.87
N ASN A 429 -18.44 -6.53 -16.56
CA ASN A 429 -19.53 -7.03 -17.40
C ASN A 429 -19.79 -6.07 -18.57
N ASN A 430 -20.71 -6.48 -19.47
CA ASN A 430 -21.05 -5.70 -20.65
C ASN A 430 -21.55 -4.30 -20.28
N TYR A 431 -21.11 -3.31 -21.06
CA TYR A 431 -21.61 -1.94 -20.93
C TYR A 431 -23.03 -1.79 -21.49
N PRO A 432 -23.83 -0.83 -20.99
CA PRO A 432 -25.14 -0.51 -21.54
C PRO A 432 -25.10 0.08 -22.96
N GLU A 433 -26.16 -0.16 -23.74
CA GLU A 433 -26.36 0.44 -25.07
C GLU A 433 -26.88 1.89 -24.98
N ASN A 434 -26.63 2.68 -26.03
CA ASN A 434 -27.08 4.07 -26.19
C ASN A 434 -26.74 5.04 -25.04
N ILE A 435 -25.56 4.90 -24.45
CA ILE A 435 -25.08 5.80 -23.41
C ILE A 435 -24.03 6.78 -23.93
N ALA A 436 -23.97 7.94 -23.29
CA ALA A 436 -22.94 8.95 -23.53
C ALA A 436 -22.39 9.43 -22.18
N CYS A 437 -21.25 8.86 -21.79
CA CYS A 437 -20.54 9.18 -20.56
C CYS A 437 -19.42 10.18 -20.85
N ASN A 438 -19.39 11.29 -20.12
CA ASN A 438 -18.23 12.19 -20.09
C ASN A 438 -17.44 11.95 -18.81
N TYR A 439 -16.12 12.00 -18.90
CA TYR A 439 -15.18 11.88 -17.80
C TYR A 439 -14.23 13.06 -17.87
N SER A 440 -13.76 13.56 -16.74
CA SER A 440 -12.63 14.49 -16.72
C SER A 440 -11.68 14.17 -15.58
N VAL A 441 -10.41 14.52 -15.75
CA VAL A 441 -9.39 14.39 -14.72
C VAL A 441 -8.60 15.68 -14.69
N SER A 442 -8.65 16.38 -13.55
CA SER A 442 -7.97 17.66 -13.36
C SER A 442 -6.88 17.56 -12.30
N SER A 443 -5.76 18.24 -12.53
CA SER A 443 -4.77 18.46 -11.48
C SER A 443 -5.24 19.56 -10.52
N SER A 444 -5.01 19.36 -9.24
CA SER A 444 -5.23 20.37 -8.20
C SER A 444 -4.08 20.30 -7.19
N PRO A 445 -3.16 21.28 -7.15
CA PRO A 445 -3.15 22.55 -7.89
C PRO A 445 -3.06 22.37 -9.43
N PRO A 446 -3.56 23.35 -10.22
CA PRO A 446 -3.58 23.25 -11.69
C PRO A 446 -2.16 23.21 -12.29
N ASN A 447 -2.08 22.85 -13.58
CA ASN A 447 -0.85 22.76 -14.39
C ASN A 447 0.07 21.58 -14.10
N ASN A 448 -0.40 20.56 -13.38
CA ASN A 448 0.33 19.29 -13.32
C ASN A 448 -0.12 18.37 -14.47
N PRO A 449 0.77 17.61 -15.12
CA PRO A 449 0.42 16.63 -16.12
C PRO A 449 -0.47 15.55 -15.52
N VAL A 450 -1.53 15.24 -16.24
CA VAL A 450 -2.39 14.09 -15.98
C VAL A 450 -2.08 13.06 -17.06
N CYS A 451 -1.78 11.84 -16.68
CA CYS A 451 -1.44 10.76 -17.61
C CYS A 451 -2.47 9.64 -17.49
N LEU A 452 -3.03 9.20 -18.63
CA LEU A 452 -3.96 8.07 -18.69
C LEU A 452 -3.26 6.76 -19.07
N GLN A 453 -3.73 5.68 -18.45
CA GLN A 453 -3.22 4.33 -18.57
C GLN A 453 -4.39 3.35 -18.77
N PHE A 454 -4.69 2.95 -20.01
CA PHE A 454 -5.66 1.90 -20.32
C PHE A 454 -5.14 0.52 -19.89
N LEU A 455 -5.69 -0.02 -18.80
CA LEU A 455 -5.38 -1.35 -18.28
C LEU A 455 -6.16 -2.44 -19.02
N ASP A 456 -7.35 -2.10 -19.51
CA ASP A 456 -8.24 -2.96 -20.28
C ASP A 456 -9.08 -2.10 -21.23
N PHE A 457 -9.36 -2.60 -22.43
CA PHE A 457 -10.12 -1.92 -23.47
C PHE A 457 -10.69 -2.92 -24.48
N ASN A 458 -12.02 -3.01 -24.51
CA ASN A 458 -12.77 -3.97 -25.29
C ASN A 458 -14.12 -3.36 -25.67
N LEU A 459 -14.15 -2.74 -26.84
CA LEU A 459 -15.31 -2.10 -27.45
C LEU A 459 -15.61 -2.74 -28.80
N HIS A 460 -16.79 -2.45 -29.36
CA HIS A 460 -17.10 -2.90 -30.70
C HIS A 460 -16.26 -2.13 -31.74
N SER A 461 -15.37 -2.86 -32.42
CA SER A 461 -14.51 -2.32 -33.48
C SER A 461 -15.31 -2.00 -34.75
N GLN A 462 -15.27 -0.74 -35.17
CA GLN A 462 -15.89 -0.26 -36.41
C GLN A 462 -14.96 0.71 -37.14
N PRO A 463 -14.95 0.74 -38.49
CA PRO A 463 -14.17 1.74 -39.24
C PRO A 463 -14.56 3.16 -38.82
N GLN A 464 -13.59 3.97 -38.38
CA GLN A 464 -13.80 5.37 -37.93
C GLN A 464 -14.65 5.54 -36.66
N CYS A 465 -14.98 4.44 -35.97
CA CYS A 465 -15.68 4.43 -34.69
C CYS A 465 -16.94 5.32 -34.64
N PRO A 466 -17.93 5.15 -35.54
CA PRO A 466 -19.02 6.11 -35.73
C PRO A 466 -20.02 6.12 -34.56
N SER A 467 -20.34 4.94 -34.03
CA SER A 467 -21.37 4.74 -33.00
C SER A 467 -20.80 4.39 -31.63
N GLU A 468 -19.72 3.62 -31.59
CA GLU A 468 -19.10 3.17 -30.34
C GLU A 468 -17.68 3.69 -30.29
N TYR A 469 -17.33 4.44 -29.24
CA TYR A 469 -15.98 4.98 -29.09
C TYR A 469 -15.70 5.52 -27.70
N VAL A 470 -14.41 5.54 -27.38
CA VAL A 470 -13.79 6.41 -26.40
C VAL A 470 -13.04 7.51 -27.14
N GLU A 471 -13.30 8.77 -26.82
CA GLU A 471 -12.64 9.93 -27.42
C GLU A 471 -11.96 10.75 -26.32
N ILE A 472 -10.72 11.18 -26.54
CA ILE A 472 -9.89 11.87 -25.53
C ILE A 472 -9.68 13.32 -25.97
N TYR A 473 -9.68 14.26 -25.02
CA TYR A 473 -9.49 15.69 -25.28
C TYR A 473 -8.45 16.30 -24.31
N ASP A 474 -7.66 17.23 -24.85
CA ASP A 474 -6.74 18.12 -24.12
C ASP A 474 -7.49 19.34 -23.54
N SER A 475 -8.57 19.07 -22.83
CA SER A 475 -9.38 20.10 -22.20
C SER A 475 -10.21 19.49 -21.08
N CYS A 476 -10.66 20.30 -20.12
CA CYS A 476 -11.52 19.82 -19.04
C CYS A 476 -12.92 19.39 -19.50
N GLN A 477 -13.30 19.70 -20.73
CA GLN A 477 -14.57 19.31 -21.31
C GLN A 477 -14.34 18.84 -22.74
N PRO A 478 -15.21 17.96 -23.29
CA PRO A 478 -15.18 17.62 -24.70
C PRO A 478 -15.21 18.87 -25.58
N SER A 479 -14.28 18.98 -26.52
CA SER A 479 -14.16 20.12 -27.45
C SER A 479 -14.28 19.64 -28.89
N ALA A 480 -14.22 20.57 -29.86
CA ALA A 480 -14.25 20.21 -31.28
C ALA A 480 -12.97 19.50 -31.76
N SER A 481 -11.85 19.66 -31.05
CA SER A 481 -10.57 19.03 -31.37
C SER A 481 -10.27 17.96 -30.33
N SER A 482 -10.30 16.70 -30.75
CA SER A 482 -9.91 15.56 -29.92
C SER A 482 -8.46 15.14 -30.18
N VAL A 483 -7.84 14.59 -29.15
CA VAL A 483 -6.51 13.96 -29.19
C VAL A 483 -6.58 12.66 -29.98
N GLY A 484 -7.71 11.96 -29.89
CA GLY A 484 -7.97 10.75 -30.66
C GLY A 484 -9.29 10.09 -30.27
N LYS A 485 -9.79 9.23 -31.16
CA LYS A 485 -11.06 8.51 -31.05
C LYS A 485 -10.82 7.02 -31.32
N TYR A 486 -11.30 6.17 -30.42
CA TYR A 486 -10.86 4.78 -30.29
C TYR A 486 -12.04 3.84 -30.06
N CYS A 487 -12.08 2.69 -30.72
CA CYS A 487 -13.13 1.67 -30.54
C CYS A 487 -12.67 0.24 -30.84
N ASP A 488 -11.52 0.09 -31.49
CA ASP A 488 -10.90 -1.16 -31.87
C ASP A 488 -9.74 -1.50 -30.94
N THR A 489 -8.80 -0.57 -30.81
CA THR A 489 -7.58 -0.70 -30.02
C THR A 489 -7.51 0.38 -28.97
N ALA A 490 -6.93 0.02 -27.83
CA ALA A 490 -6.69 0.99 -26.76
C ALA A 490 -5.80 2.12 -27.29
N PRO A 491 -5.97 3.36 -26.81
CA PRO A 491 -5.06 4.45 -27.11
C PRO A 491 -3.61 4.05 -26.78
N PRO A 492 -2.64 4.19 -27.72
CA PRO A 492 -1.24 4.00 -27.40
C PRO A 492 -0.79 5.07 -26.39
N TYR A 493 -0.08 4.64 -25.35
CA TYR A 493 0.03 5.35 -24.08
C TYR A 493 0.81 6.66 -24.05
N LEU A 494 0.51 7.42 -22.97
CA LEU A 494 1.04 8.72 -22.53
C LEU A 494 0.53 9.95 -23.29
N SER A 495 -0.79 10.15 -23.26
CA SER A 495 -1.35 11.51 -23.26
C SER A 495 -1.13 12.12 -21.88
N CYS A 496 0.12 12.44 -21.53
CA CYS A 496 0.38 13.35 -20.41
C CYS A 496 0.05 14.76 -20.90
N LEU A 497 -1.18 15.19 -20.66
CA LEU A 497 -1.65 16.51 -21.05
C LEU A 497 -1.61 17.43 -19.83
N LEU A 498 -1.28 18.70 -20.06
CA LEU A 498 -1.09 19.66 -18.99
C LEU A 498 -2.44 20.04 -18.38
N GLY A 499 -2.52 19.95 -17.06
CA GLY A 499 -3.64 20.50 -16.31
C GLY A 499 -4.85 19.59 -16.24
N CYS A 500 -5.45 19.22 -17.38
CA CYS A 500 -6.78 18.59 -17.41
C CYS A 500 -7.02 17.73 -18.66
N ILE A 501 -7.63 16.56 -18.49
CA ILE A 501 -8.02 15.67 -19.59
C ILE A 501 -9.51 15.40 -19.51
N ALA A 502 -10.20 15.41 -20.65
CA ALA A 502 -11.55 14.89 -20.78
C ALA A 502 -11.57 13.63 -21.63
N MET A 503 -12.51 12.74 -21.33
CA MET A 503 -12.76 11.53 -22.10
C MET A 503 -14.27 11.38 -22.31
N ARG A 504 -14.71 11.07 -23.53
CA ARG A 504 -16.10 10.78 -23.86
C ARG A 504 -16.22 9.32 -24.28
N PHE A 505 -17.06 8.57 -23.60
CA PHE A 505 -17.46 7.23 -23.98
C PHE A 505 -18.88 7.28 -24.55
N LYS A 506 -19.04 6.86 -25.80
CA LYS A 506 -20.34 6.75 -26.46
C LYS A 506 -20.56 5.32 -26.93
N THR A 507 -21.76 4.79 -26.73
CA THR A 507 -22.18 3.47 -27.23
C THR A 507 -23.36 3.62 -28.18
N GLY A 508 -23.50 2.66 -29.09
CA GLY A 508 -24.59 2.59 -30.05
C GLY A 508 -25.62 1.52 -29.65
N LEU A 509 -26.42 1.12 -30.65
CA LEU A 509 -27.24 -0.10 -30.62
C LEU A 509 -26.40 -1.24 -31.21
N VAL A 510 -25.88 -2.12 -30.37
CA VAL A 510 -25.11 -3.28 -30.82
C VAL A 510 -25.64 -4.53 -30.11
N THR A 511 -26.45 -5.32 -30.81
CA THR A 511 -27.01 -6.56 -30.26
C THR A 511 -26.04 -7.72 -30.48
N GLY A 512 -25.80 -8.51 -29.43
CA GLY A 512 -25.16 -9.83 -29.53
C GLY A 512 -23.63 -9.86 -29.56
N ILE A 513 -22.93 -8.76 -29.22
CA ILE A 513 -21.47 -8.73 -29.08
C ILE A 513 -21.12 -8.56 -27.61
N ALA A 514 -20.32 -9.47 -27.06
CA ALA A 514 -19.84 -9.37 -25.69
C ALA A 514 -18.68 -8.36 -25.62
N THR A 515 -18.94 -7.18 -25.07
CA THR A 515 -17.96 -6.10 -24.93
C THR A 515 -17.90 -5.63 -23.49
N THR A 516 -16.77 -5.83 -22.82
CA THR A 516 -16.61 -5.52 -21.38
C THR A 516 -16.37 -4.03 -21.11
N GLY A 517 -15.95 -3.27 -22.11
CA GLY A 517 -15.71 -1.83 -22.03
C GLY A 517 -14.27 -1.50 -21.70
N PHE A 518 -13.98 -0.65 -20.72
CA PHE A 518 -12.62 -0.23 -20.41
C PHE A 518 -12.34 -0.06 -18.92
N ASN A 519 -11.06 -0.14 -18.58
CA ASN A 519 -10.52 0.17 -17.26
C ASN A 519 -9.25 1.02 -17.43
N VAL A 520 -9.33 2.28 -17.03
CA VAL A 520 -8.26 3.27 -17.21
C VAL A 520 -7.76 3.73 -15.84
N ARG A 521 -6.46 3.65 -15.60
CA ARG A 521 -5.81 4.34 -14.49
C ARG A 521 -5.41 5.74 -14.93
N TYR A 522 -5.63 6.74 -14.09
CA TYR A 522 -4.97 8.04 -14.24
C TYR A 522 -3.93 8.24 -13.15
N ASN A 523 -2.90 9.01 -13.46
CA ASN A 523 -1.90 9.50 -12.50
C ASN A 523 -1.68 10.99 -12.71
N VAL A 524 -1.58 11.76 -11.63
CA VAL A 524 -1.12 13.15 -11.64
C VAL A 524 0.37 13.14 -11.30
N THR A 525 1.24 13.46 -12.26
CA THR A 525 2.69 13.22 -12.11
C THR A 525 3.48 14.38 -11.51
N GLY A 526 2.88 15.57 -11.38
CA GLY A 526 3.57 16.78 -10.91
C GLY A 526 4.40 17.46 -12.00
N THR A 527 5.22 18.46 -11.66
CA THR A 527 6.06 19.24 -12.60
C THR A 527 7.01 18.42 -13.50
N HIS A 528 7.05 17.10 -13.35
CA HIS A 528 7.90 16.21 -14.10
C HIS A 528 7.04 15.39 -15.09
N TYR A 529 7.10 15.77 -16.37
CA TYR A 529 6.90 14.80 -17.45
C TYR A 529 7.89 13.65 -17.23
N PRO A 530 7.58 12.40 -17.59
CA PRO A 530 8.57 11.33 -17.48
C PRO A 530 9.83 11.69 -18.31
N SER A 531 11.01 11.56 -17.71
CA SER A 531 12.30 11.75 -18.39
C SER A 531 12.56 10.69 -19.47
N SER A 532 11.80 9.59 -19.45
CA SER A 532 11.80 8.59 -20.52
C SER A 532 10.44 7.91 -20.61
N GLY A 533 10.05 7.49 -21.81
CA GLY A 533 8.82 6.74 -22.03
C GLY A 533 8.82 6.03 -23.37
N GLU A 534 7.71 5.38 -23.71
CA GLU A 534 7.56 4.63 -24.96
C GLU A 534 6.26 5.06 -25.66
N ILE A 535 6.30 5.10 -26.99
CA ILE A 535 5.25 5.57 -27.89
C ILE A 535 5.11 4.53 -29.00
N THR A 536 3.89 4.10 -29.28
CA THR A 536 3.62 3.22 -30.40
C THR A 536 2.62 3.84 -31.37
N SER A 537 2.64 3.41 -32.62
CA SER A 537 1.52 3.64 -33.53
C SER A 537 0.24 3.02 -32.97
N PRO A 538 -0.95 3.47 -33.42
CA PRO A 538 -2.20 2.82 -33.04
C PRO A 538 -2.16 1.35 -33.43
N SER A 539 -2.82 0.51 -32.62
CA SER A 539 -2.92 -0.93 -32.82
C SER A 539 -1.64 -1.76 -32.75
N TYR A 540 -0.44 -1.15 -32.63
CA TYR A 540 0.82 -1.88 -32.56
C TYR A 540 0.80 -2.98 -31.47
N PRO A 541 1.26 -4.22 -31.75
CA PRO A 541 2.01 -4.66 -32.93
C PRO A 541 1.12 -5.09 -34.12
N VAL A 542 -0.19 -4.92 -34.03
CA VAL A 542 -1.16 -5.16 -35.12
C VAL A 542 -1.11 -4.00 -36.12
N LEU A 543 -1.66 -4.22 -37.31
CA LEU A 543 -1.73 -3.22 -38.36
C LEU A 543 -2.46 -1.95 -37.88
N TYR A 544 -1.88 -0.77 -38.10
CA TYR A 544 -2.54 0.51 -37.76
C TYR A 544 -3.80 0.73 -38.63
N PRO A 545 -4.80 1.52 -38.19
CA PRO A 545 -6.02 1.78 -38.96
C PRO A 545 -5.80 2.73 -40.14
N SER A 546 -6.67 2.65 -41.16
CA SER A 546 -6.69 3.57 -42.31
C SER A 546 -7.28 4.94 -41.94
N ASN A 547 -6.82 6.00 -42.60
CA ASN A 547 -7.19 7.40 -42.36
C ASN A 547 -6.97 7.83 -40.89
N ALA A 548 -5.96 7.27 -40.23
CA ALA A 548 -5.63 7.58 -38.85
C ALA A 548 -4.81 8.87 -38.80
N GLU A 549 -5.13 9.75 -37.86
CA GLU A 549 -4.35 10.95 -37.56
C GLU A 549 -4.11 10.99 -36.05
N ASN A 550 -2.85 10.86 -35.62
CA ASN A 550 -2.49 10.80 -34.20
C ASN A 550 -1.31 11.73 -33.91
N ASN A 551 -1.46 12.54 -32.88
CA ASN A 551 -0.45 13.49 -32.44
C ASN A 551 0.10 13.09 -31.06
N TYR A 552 1.43 12.97 -30.96
CA TYR A 552 2.13 12.63 -29.72
C TYR A 552 3.04 13.79 -29.32
N VAL A 553 2.80 14.38 -28.15
CA VAL A 553 3.62 15.49 -27.63
C VAL A 553 4.63 14.95 -26.62
N ILE A 554 5.90 15.30 -26.79
CA ILE A 554 7.01 14.85 -25.93
C ILE A 554 7.68 16.09 -25.35
N LYS A 555 7.58 16.28 -24.02
CA LYS A 555 8.17 17.44 -23.33
C LYS A 555 8.82 17.04 -21.99
N PRO A 556 9.96 16.33 -22.01
CA PRO A 556 10.60 15.90 -20.79
C PRO A 556 11.12 17.10 -19.97
N PRO A 557 11.02 17.09 -18.64
CA PRO A 557 11.38 18.22 -17.79
C PRO A 557 12.90 18.46 -17.85
N GLY A 558 13.29 19.72 -18.04
CA GLY A 558 14.69 20.13 -18.10
C GLY A 558 15.45 19.68 -19.36
N ALA A 559 14.78 19.05 -20.32
CA ALA A 559 15.44 18.59 -21.54
C ALA A 559 15.92 19.77 -22.40
N THR A 560 17.23 19.80 -22.64
CA THR A 560 17.85 20.58 -23.72
C THR A 560 17.81 19.79 -25.04
N ARG A 561 17.72 18.46 -24.94
CA ARG A 561 17.75 17.54 -26.07
C ARG A 561 16.84 16.33 -25.82
N ILE A 562 16.13 15.88 -26.87
CA ILE A 562 15.26 14.70 -26.83
C ILE A 562 15.84 13.62 -27.76
N SER A 563 16.01 12.42 -27.22
CA SER A 563 16.36 11.22 -28.00
C SER A 563 15.11 10.40 -28.29
N LEU A 564 14.91 10.01 -29.56
CA LEU A 564 13.90 9.06 -30.00
C LEU A 564 14.58 7.81 -30.55
N SER A 565 14.27 6.66 -29.98
CA SER A 565 14.80 5.35 -30.35
C SER A 565 13.67 4.46 -30.86
N PHE A 566 13.54 4.35 -32.17
CA PHE A 566 12.59 3.46 -32.84
C PHE A 566 13.13 2.04 -32.81
N MET A 567 12.46 1.18 -32.06
CA MET A 567 12.77 -0.24 -31.95
C MET A 567 12.15 -1.01 -33.13
N ASP A 568 10.93 -0.61 -33.53
CA ASP A 568 10.23 -1.15 -34.69
C ASP A 568 9.68 0.00 -35.53
N PHE A 569 9.70 -0.14 -36.86
CA PHE A 569 9.16 0.87 -37.77
C PHE A 569 8.82 0.27 -39.14
N ASN A 570 7.52 0.23 -39.46
CA ASN A 570 7.00 -0.27 -40.72
C ASN A 570 5.70 0.45 -41.10
N LEU A 571 5.80 1.42 -42.01
CA LEU A 571 4.67 2.19 -42.56
C LEU A 571 4.59 2.00 -44.09
N GLN A 572 3.42 2.24 -44.69
CA GLN A 572 3.29 2.29 -46.15
C GLN A 572 4.11 3.44 -46.73
N GLY A 573 4.65 3.20 -47.93
CA GLY A 573 5.30 4.22 -48.74
C GLY A 573 6.81 4.12 -48.73
N SER A 574 7.42 5.04 -49.47
CA SER A 574 8.84 5.11 -49.69
C SER A 574 9.35 6.53 -49.45
N GLU A 575 10.52 6.61 -48.82
CA GLU A 575 11.23 7.86 -48.66
C GLU A 575 11.80 8.35 -50.01
N PRO A 576 11.92 9.68 -50.21
CA PRO A 576 11.73 10.74 -49.22
C PRO A 576 10.31 11.36 -49.19
N SER A 577 9.44 11.00 -50.14
CA SER A 577 8.14 11.68 -50.29
C SER A 577 7.16 11.32 -49.17
N CYS A 578 7.15 10.04 -48.74
CA CYS A 578 6.19 9.51 -47.78
C CYS A 578 4.78 10.00 -48.07
N ALA A 579 4.35 9.80 -49.32
CA ALA A 579 3.13 10.35 -49.90
C ALA A 579 1.84 9.68 -49.39
N PHE A 580 1.97 8.45 -48.89
CA PHE A 580 0.90 7.67 -48.28
C PHE A 580 0.98 7.88 -46.76
N ASP A 581 1.36 6.85 -46.02
CA ASP A 581 1.51 6.92 -44.58
C ASP A 581 2.81 7.58 -44.16
N SER A 582 2.78 8.33 -43.06
CA SER A 582 3.97 8.99 -42.55
C SER A 582 3.94 9.24 -41.06
N LEU A 583 5.11 9.15 -40.44
CA LEU A 583 5.38 9.72 -39.13
C LEU A 583 6.22 11.00 -39.31
N THR A 584 5.62 12.13 -39.01
CA THR A 584 6.26 13.45 -39.12
C THR A 584 6.66 13.97 -37.74
N ILE A 585 7.90 14.37 -37.55
CA ILE A 585 8.38 14.98 -36.31
C ILE A 585 8.43 16.49 -36.50
N LYS A 586 7.78 17.22 -35.60
CA LYS A 586 7.67 18.68 -35.62
C LYS A 586 8.20 19.30 -34.33
N ARG A 587 8.69 20.54 -34.44
CA ARG A 587 9.17 21.35 -33.32
C ARG A 587 7.98 21.89 -32.51
N GLY A 588 7.92 21.58 -31.21
CA GLY A 588 7.00 22.21 -30.26
C GLY A 588 5.53 21.78 -30.38
N SER A 589 4.89 22.07 -31.52
CA SER A 589 3.47 21.86 -31.76
C SER A 589 3.18 21.20 -33.11
N GLU A 590 1.92 20.83 -33.34
CA GLU A 590 1.44 20.29 -34.62
C GLU A 590 1.58 21.29 -35.78
N SER A 591 1.44 22.60 -35.53
CA SER A 591 1.68 23.66 -36.50
C SER A 591 3.16 24.04 -36.65
N GLY A 592 4.04 23.41 -35.87
CA GLY A 592 5.47 23.68 -35.84
C GLY A 592 6.23 23.21 -37.09
N THR A 593 7.48 23.66 -37.19
CA THR A 593 8.38 23.29 -38.30
C THR A 593 8.62 21.78 -38.34
N GLN A 594 8.50 21.17 -39.52
CA GLN A 594 8.86 19.77 -39.74
C GLN A 594 10.38 19.58 -39.62
N LEU A 595 10.78 18.74 -38.66
CA LEU A 595 12.17 18.36 -38.42
C LEU A 595 12.55 17.07 -39.15
N ALA A 596 11.61 16.13 -39.25
CA ALA A 596 11.81 14.88 -39.98
C ALA A 596 10.47 14.28 -40.44
N LYS A 597 10.50 13.43 -41.47
CA LYS A 597 9.35 12.66 -41.94
C LYS A 597 9.82 11.26 -42.34
N TYR A 598 9.16 10.23 -41.84
CA TYR A 598 9.55 8.83 -42.00
C TYR A 598 8.38 7.98 -42.53
N CYS A 599 8.70 6.99 -43.34
CA CYS A 599 7.79 5.95 -43.83
C CYS A 599 8.59 4.72 -44.28
N GLY A 600 7.89 3.69 -44.77
CA GLY A 600 8.52 2.44 -45.19
C GLY A 600 8.92 1.53 -44.03
N GLU A 601 9.57 0.42 -44.36
CA GLU A 601 10.14 -0.51 -43.40
C GLU A 601 11.58 -0.13 -43.07
N LYS A 602 11.89 -0.01 -41.77
CA LYS A 602 13.23 0.35 -41.29
C LYS A 602 13.66 -0.58 -40.17
N ARG A 603 14.96 -0.90 -40.15
CA ARG A 603 15.60 -1.48 -38.96
C ARG A 603 15.60 -0.45 -37.83
N ALA A 604 15.68 -0.94 -36.59
CA ALA A 604 15.76 -0.09 -35.40
C ALA A 604 16.77 1.05 -35.56
N PHE A 605 16.38 2.27 -35.20
CA PHE A 605 17.18 3.47 -35.39
C PHE A 605 16.90 4.52 -34.31
N ALA A 606 17.88 5.39 -34.04
CA ALA A 606 17.73 6.48 -33.09
C ALA A 606 17.98 7.85 -33.74
N ARG A 607 17.35 8.88 -33.19
CA ARG A 607 17.48 10.29 -33.58
C ARG A 607 17.54 11.17 -32.35
N PHE A 608 18.26 12.27 -32.46
CA PHE A 608 18.41 13.27 -31.41
C PHE A 608 17.95 14.61 -31.97
N PHE A 609 17.19 15.34 -31.17
CA PHE A 609 16.67 16.65 -31.51
C PHE A 609 17.04 17.62 -30.41
N ASP A 610 17.66 18.74 -30.78
CA ASP A 610 18.06 19.82 -29.85
C ASP A 610 16.84 20.70 -29.53
N GLU A 611 15.78 20.07 -29.04
CA GLU A 611 14.50 20.67 -28.72
C GLU A 611 14.07 20.24 -27.32
N SER A 612 13.46 21.14 -26.57
CA SER A 612 12.84 20.83 -25.28
C SER A 612 11.44 20.24 -25.43
N GLN A 613 10.86 20.29 -26.64
CA GLN A 613 9.52 19.80 -26.94
C GLN A 613 9.42 19.33 -28.40
N LEU A 614 8.90 18.11 -28.62
CA LEU A 614 8.60 17.56 -29.94
C LEU A 614 7.12 17.21 -30.07
N THR A 615 6.59 17.26 -31.29
CA THR A 615 5.30 16.68 -31.66
C THR A 615 5.50 15.67 -32.79
N LEU A 616 5.13 14.42 -32.58
CA LEU A 616 5.10 13.39 -33.61
C LEU A 616 3.67 13.34 -34.17
N VAL A 617 3.53 13.42 -35.48
CA VAL A 617 2.26 13.41 -36.21
C VAL A 617 2.26 12.17 -37.09
N PHE A 618 1.51 11.15 -36.70
CA PHE A 618 1.28 9.96 -37.51
C PHE A 618 0.03 10.15 -38.35
N ARG A 619 0.16 9.98 -39.68
CA ARG A 619 -0.96 9.98 -40.63
C ARG A 619 -0.93 8.72 -41.47
N SER A 620 -2.08 8.06 -41.64
CA SER A 620 -2.28 7.01 -42.63
C SER A 620 -3.33 7.40 -43.66
N ASP A 621 -3.22 6.83 -44.86
CA ASP A 621 -4.20 7.00 -45.94
C ASP A 621 -5.31 5.92 -45.86
N GLY A 622 -6.19 5.90 -46.86
CA GLY A 622 -7.32 4.97 -46.94
C GLY A 622 -6.96 3.53 -47.33
N SER A 623 -5.68 3.20 -47.46
CA SER A 623 -5.17 1.95 -48.04
C SER A 623 -3.97 1.38 -47.26
N ILE A 624 -3.59 0.12 -47.58
CA ILE A 624 -2.41 -0.64 -47.12
C ILE A 624 -1.89 -0.30 -45.71
N ASN A 625 -2.36 -1.05 -44.71
CA ASN A 625 -1.89 -0.91 -43.34
C ASN A 625 -0.72 -1.85 -43.02
N ARG A 626 0.18 -1.40 -42.14
CA ARG A 626 1.38 -2.14 -41.70
C ARG A 626 1.46 -2.18 -40.17
N PRO A 627 2.34 -2.98 -39.54
CA PRO A 627 2.42 -3.09 -38.07
C PRO A 627 2.73 -1.77 -37.34
N GLY A 628 3.26 -0.76 -38.05
CA GLY A 628 3.47 0.56 -37.49
C GLY A 628 4.81 0.73 -36.80
N PHE A 629 4.88 1.47 -35.69
CA PHE A 629 6.13 1.79 -35.02
C PHE A 629 6.06 1.64 -33.50
N ARG A 630 7.22 1.39 -32.90
CA ARG A 630 7.46 1.38 -31.46
C ARG A 630 8.71 2.20 -31.16
N CYS A 631 8.57 3.26 -30.38
CA CYS A 631 9.57 4.30 -30.17
C CYS A 631 9.74 4.61 -28.69
N ARG A 632 10.95 4.48 -28.16
CA ARG A 632 11.30 4.97 -26.83
C ARG A 632 11.83 6.40 -26.91
N PHE A 633 11.35 7.30 -26.07
CA PHE A 633 11.93 8.63 -25.90
C PHE A 633 12.71 8.75 -24.60
N ASN A 634 13.77 9.56 -24.58
CA ASN A 634 14.51 9.92 -23.38
C ASN A 634 14.91 11.42 -23.43
N SER A 635 14.89 12.09 -22.28
CA SER A 635 15.56 13.37 -22.06
C SER A 635 17.07 13.14 -22.03
N VAL A 636 17.81 13.98 -22.74
CA VAL A 636 19.26 14.08 -22.63
C VAL A 636 19.55 15.48 -22.11
N ASN A 637 20.17 15.56 -20.93
CA ASN A 637 20.53 16.83 -20.30
C ASN A 637 21.96 17.22 -20.62
#